data_AF-F3BAG4-F1
#
_entry.id   AF-F3BAG4-F1
#
_cell.length_a   1.000
_cell.length_b   1.000
_cell.length_c   1.000
_cell.angle_alpha   90.00
_cell.angle_beta   90.00
_cell.angle_gamma   90.00
#
_symmetry.space_group_name_H-M   'P 1'
#
loop_
_entity.id
_entity.type
_entity.pdbx_description
1 polymer ?
#
loop_
_entity_poly.entity_id
_entity_poly.type
_entity_poly.pdbx_seq_one_letter_code
_entity_poly.pdbx_strand_id
1 'polypeptide(L)'
;MLTKESKLILNYLISAFSENETMISYSEIIENTGLPLHEVDTSLQFLFEENYLKLKRYKNGGFVHSLTHKGFHYEEFDSSSPVSQTNIFNAPVSNSAVGNTGNITINNGISFSEIRSFIESMNISVNDKKEALQVIDYVETLTENEAPLKKGFLSKFKDTLSKLDWLPDLIGKCLVAYFSSI
;
A
#
# COMPACT_ATOMS: atom_id res chain seq x y z
N MET A 1 1.46 12.66 0.47
CA MET A 1 2.04 12.92 1.80
C MET A 1 2.02 14.43 2.00
N LEU A 2 1.50 14.91 3.13
CA LEU A 2 1.34 16.34 3.39
C LEU A 2 2.69 16.98 3.71
N THR A 3 2.92 18.18 3.16
CA THR A 3 4.09 19.01 3.51
C THR A 3 3.94 19.62 4.89
N LYS A 4 5.03 20.14 5.45
CA LYS A 4 5.01 20.80 6.77
C LYS A 4 4.06 22.01 6.77
N GLU A 5 4.05 22.75 5.68
CA GLU A 5 3.24 23.94 5.44
C GLU A 5 1.76 23.55 5.38
N SER A 6 1.43 22.49 4.62
CA SER A 6 0.07 21.96 4.52
C SER A 6 -0.48 21.51 5.88
N LYS A 7 0.34 20.83 6.69
CA LYS A 7 -0.04 20.41 8.06
C LYS A 7 -0.29 21.59 8.98
N LEU A 8 0.58 22.60 8.90
CA LEU A 8 0.46 23.80 9.72
C LEU A 8 -0.80 24.59 9.38
N ILE A 9 -1.15 24.68 8.09
CA ILE A 9 -2.42 25.27 7.64
C ILE A 9 -3.61 24.44 8.12
N LEU A 10 -3.59 23.10 7.98
CA LEU A 10 -4.68 22.23 8.44
C LEU A 10 -4.91 22.34 9.96
N ASN A 11 -3.85 22.37 10.77
CA ASN A 11 -3.98 22.51 12.23
C ASN A 11 -4.68 23.81 12.63
N TYR A 12 -4.32 24.93 11.98
CA TYR A 12 -4.99 26.20 12.18
C TYR A 12 -6.46 26.14 11.74
N LEU A 13 -6.75 25.64 10.54
CA LEU A 13 -8.11 25.53 10.02
C LEU A 13 -9.00 24.64 10.91
N ILE A 14 -8.49 23.51 11.40
CA ILE A 14 -9.23 22.61 12.30
C ILE A 14 -9.63 23.36 13.57
N SER A 15 -8.71 24.13 14.13
CA SER A 15 -8.97 24.91 15.35
C SER A 15 -10.03 25.99 15.08
N ALA A 16 -9.88 26.76 14.01
CA ALA A 16 -10.80 27.83 13.65
C ALA A 16 -12.21 27.32 13.30
N PHE A 17 -12.34 26.25 12.51
CA PHE A 17 -13.65 25.66 12.18
C PHE A 17 -14.32 24.98 13.39
N SER A 18 -13.55 24.55 14.40
CA SER A 18 -14.11 24.02 15.65
C SER A 18 -14.74 25.12 16.52
N GLU A 19 -14.32 26.37 16.33
CA GLU A 19 -14.89 27.57 16.98
C GLU A 19 -16.13 28.12 16.26
N ASN A 20 -16.71 27.34 15.33
CA ASN A 20 -17.92 27.66 14.57
C ASN A 20 -17.74 28.75 13.49
N GLU A 21 -16.50 29.00 13.08
CA GLU A 21 -16.22 29.84 11.90
C GLU A 21 -16.79 29.21 10.63
N THR A 22 -17.37 30.03 9.76
CA THR A 22 -18.04 29.53 8.54
C THR A 22 -17.19 29.70 7.29
N MET A 23 -16.16 30.55 7.33
CA MET A 23 -15.29 30.85 6.21
C MET A 23 -14.04 31.61 6.66
N ILE A 24 -12.86 31.15 6.22
CA ILE A 24 -11.57 31.71 6.64
C ILE A 24 -10.84 32.26 5.41
N SER A 25 -10.34 33.49 5.50
CA SER A 25 -9.65 34.15 4.38
C SER A 25 -8.18 33.74 4.27
N TYR A 26 -7.59 33.87 3.08
CA TYR A 26 -6.15 33.56 2.91
C TYR A 26 -5.27 34.51 3.72
N SER A 27 -5.66 35.77 3.85
CA SER A 27 -4.95 36.76 4.69
C SER A 27 -4.91 36.34 6.15
N GLU A 28 -6.02 35.84 6.67
CA GLU A 28 -6.12 35.37 8.05
C GLU A 28 -5.26 34.12 8.29
N ILE A 29 -5.22 33.21 7.31
CA ILE A 29 -4.31 32.06 7.34
C ILE A 29 -2.86 32.55 7.37
N ILE A 30 -2.48 33.51 6.53
CA ILE A 30 -1.11 34.07 6.50
C ILE A 30 -0.74 34.67 7.87
N GLU A 31 -1.63 35.46 8.47
CA GLU A 31 -1.39 36.10 9.77
C GLU A 31 -1.20 35.09 10.90
N ASN A 32 -2.00 34.03 10.93
CA ASN A 32 -1.97 33.02 12.00
C ASN A 32 -0.89 31.95 11.80
N THR A 33 -0.50 31.68 10.55
CA THR A 33 0.51 30.67 10.23
C THR A 33 1.92 31.24 10.10
N GLY A 34 2.04 32.54 9.83
CA GLY A 34 3.32 33.20 9.52
C GLY A 34 3.94 32.75 8.19
N LEU A 35 3.20 31.98 7.38
CA LEU A 35 3.66 31.50 6.08
C LEU A 35 3.55 32.62 5.03
N PRO A 36 4.51 32.71 4.09
CA PRO A 36 4.42 33.68 3.01
C PRO A 36 3.27 33.32 2.05
N LEU A 37 2.70 34.34 1.39
CA LEU A 37 1.53 34.20 0.50
C LEU A 37 1.64 33.03 -0.49
N HIS A 38 2.81 32.84 -1.11
CA HIS A 38 3.00 31.80 -2.11
C HIS A 38 2.90 30.38 -1.51
N GLU A 39 3.44 30.16 -0.31
CA GLU A 39 3.35 28.86 0.39
C GLU A 39 1.91 28.57 0.81
N VAL A 40 1.17 29.59 1.23
CA VAL A 40 -0.25 29.45 1.56
C VAL A 40 -1.06 29.12 0.32
N ASP A 41 -0.83 29.82 -0.80
CA ASP A 41 -1.56 29.58 -2.05
C ASP A 41 -1.29 28.19 -2.63
N THR A 42 -0.02 27.79 -2.74
CA THR A 42 0.35 26.46 -3.24
C THR A 42 -0.16 25.34 -2.32
N SER A 43 -0.05 25.51 -1.00
CA SER A 43 -0.53 24.51 -0.04
C SER A 43 -2.05 24.39 -0.06
N LEU A 44 -2.79 25.51 -0.14
CA LEU A 44 -4.25 25.48 -0.21
C LEU A 44 -4.75 24.88 -1.52
N GLN A 45 -4.07 25.15 -2.64
CA GLN A 45 -4.38 24.51 -3.92
C GLN A 45 -4.14 23.00 -3.84
N PHE A 46 -3.00 22.56 -3.30
CA PHE A 46 -2.71 21.15 -3.08
C PHE A 46 -3.75 20.47 -2.18
N LEU A 47 -4.07 21.08 -1.03
CA LEU A 47 -5.07 20.55 -0.08
C LEU A 47 -6.47 20.46 -0.68
N PHE A 48 -6.82 21.37 -1.59
CA PHE A 48 -8.07 21.32 -2.34
C PHE A 48 -8.08 20.17 -3.34
N GLU A 49 -7.03 20.00 -4.13
CA GLU A 49 -6.89 18.91 -5.11
C GLU A 49 -6.92 17.54 -4.45
N GLU A 50 -6.28 17.41 -3.29
CA GLU A 50 -6.27 16.20 -2.47
C GLU A 50 -7.52 16.01 -1.61
N ASN A 51 -8.54 16.87 -1.78
CA ASN A 51 -9.85 16.78 -1.13
C ASN A 51 -9.81 16.86 0.41
N TYR A 52 -8.84 17.58 0.98
CA TYR A 52 -8.80 17.88 2.41
C TYR A 52 -9.72 19.06 2.78
N LEU A 53 -9.94 19.99 1.84
CA LEU A 53 -10.73 21.19 2.08
C LEU A 53 -11.50 21.65 0.83
N LYS A 54 -12.43 22.59 1.04
CA LYS A 54 -13.17 23.25 -0.05
C LYS A 54 -12.82 24.74 -0.08
N LEU A 55 -12.49 25.22 -1.27
CA LEU A 55 -12.20 26.63 -1.53
C LEU A 55 -13.39 27.33 -2.19
N LYS A 56 -13.56 28.62 -1.89
CA LYS A 56 -14.41 29.54 -2.64
C LYS A 56 -13.62 30.79 -3.01
N ARG A 57 -13.72 31.21 -4.26
CA ARG A 57 -13.06 32.42 -4.76
C ARG A 57 -14.12 33.50 -5.01
N TYR A 58 -13.90 34.68 -4.45
CA TYR A 58 -14.72 35.86 -4.66
C TYR A 58 -13.87 36.98 -5.28
N LYS A 59 -14.51 38.06 -5.73
CA LYS A 59 -13.80 39.25 -6.25
C LYS A 59 -12.79 39.83 -5.24
N ASN A 60 -12.99 39.58 -3.95
CA ASN A 60 -12.19 40.13 -2.85
C ASN A 60 -11.12 39.16 -2.32
N GLY A 61 -10.96 37.97 -2.91
CA GLY A 61 -9.93 37.02 -2.49
C GLY A 61 -10.38 35.56 -2.46
N GLY A 62 -9.43 34.69 -2.12
CA GLY A 62 -9.65 33.26 -1.87
C GLY A 62 -10.01 33.00 -0.41
N PHE A 63 -10.92 32.04 -0.20
CA PHE A 63 -11.36 31.64 1.12
C PHE A 63 -11.47 30.13 1.22
N VAL A 64 -11.18 29.60 2.41
CA VAL A 64 -11.50 28.22 2.79
C VAL A 64 -12.91 28.22 3.37
N HIS A 65 -13.80 27.46 2.74
CA HIS A 65 -15.21 27.41 3.13
C HIS A 65 -15.50 26.32 4.16
N SER A 66 -14.82 25.17 4.06
CA SER A 66 -15.02 24.04 4.96
C SER A 66 -13.90 23.03 4.83
N LEU A 67 -13.59 22.32 5.90
CA LEU A 67 -12.81 21.09 5.87
C LEU A 67 -13.68 19.89 5.50
N THR A 68 -13.10 18.89 4.86
CA THR A 68 -13.74 17.59 4.62
C THR A 68 -13.47 16.64 5.80
N HIS A 69 -14.09 15.46 5.81
CA HIS A 69 -13.73 14.40 6.78
C HIS A 69 -12.23 14.07 6.71
N LYS A 70 -11.66 14.03 5.50
CA LYS A 70 -10.22 13.84 5.29
C LYS A 70 -9.40 14.99 5.88
N GLY A 71 -9.90 16.22 5.78
CA GLY A 71 -9.31 17.43 6.37
C GLY A 71 -9.24 17.40 7.89
N PHE A 72 -10.36 17.06 8.55
CA PHE A 72 -10.42 17.00 10.02
C PHE A 72 -9.54 15.90 10.60
N HIS A 73 -9.47 14.75 9.91
CA HIS A 73 -8.75 13.57 10.37
C HIS A 73 -7.43 13.37 9.62
N TYR A 74 -6.80 14.46 9.15
CA TYR A 74 -5.70 14.35 8.21
C TYR A 74 -4.55 13.50 8.72
N GLU A 75 -4.30 13.44 10.03
CA GLU A 75 -3.25 12.61 10.64
C GLU A 75 -3.44 11.10 10.36
N GLU A 76 -4.70 10.64 10.30
CA GLU A 76 -5.06 9.25 9.96
C GLU A 76 -4.80 8.95 8.47
N PHE A 77 -4.91 9.97 7.62
CA PHE A 77 -4.74 9.85 6.16
C PHE A 77 -3.33 10.23 5.67
N ASP A 78 -2.58 10.99 6.47
CA ASP A 78 -1.18 11.35 6.21
C ASP A 78 -0.23 10.22 6.62
N SER A 79 -0.67 9.41 7.59
CA SER A 79 0.00 8.19 8.05
C SER A 79 -0.27 7.01 7.11
N SER A 80 -0.03 7.18 5.81
CA SER A 80 0.23 6.05 4.90
C SER A 80 1.74 5.83 4.72
N SER A 81 2.56 6.32 5.65
CA SER A 81 3.90 5.77 5.84
C SER A 81 3.73 4.54 6.73
N PRO A 82 4.06 3.32 6.29
CA PRO A 82 4.12 2.20 7.22
C PRO A 82 5.07 2.63 8.33
N VAL A 83 4.58 2.72 9.56
CA VAL A 83 5.45 2.85 10.73
C VAL A 83 6.33 1.62 10.67
N SER A 84 7.56 1.78 10.18
CA SER A 84 8.57 0.74 10.23
C SER A 84 8.89 0.57 11.70
N GLN A 85 8.10 -0.26 12.39
CA GLN A 85 8.53 -0.84 13.65
C GLN A 85 9.77 -1.66 13.34
N THR A 86 10.93 -1.08 13.59
CA THR A 86 12.21 -1.77 13.49
C THR A 86 12.26 -2.80 14.62
N ASN A 87 11.76 -4.00 14.36
CA ASN A 87 12.02 -5.15 15.21
C ASN A 87 13.50 -5.53 15.03
N ILE A 88 14.36 -5.10 15.96
CA ILE A 88 15.78 -5.43 15.95
C ILE A 88 15.93 -6.89 16.38
N PHE A 89 16.18 -7.79 15.42
CA PHE A 89 16.55 -9.17 15.68
C PHE A 89 18.08 -9.29 15.69
N ASN A 90 18.66 -9.62 16.85
CA ASN A 90 20.11 -9.72 17.03
C ASN A 90 20.66 -11.11 16.59
N ALA A 91 20.28 -11.56 15.39
CA ALA A 91 20.64 -12.85 14.81
C ALA A 91 20.96 -12.70 13.31
N PRO A 92 21.80 -13.60 12.71
CA PRO A 92 22.17 -13.48 11.30
C PRO A 92 20.95 -13.68 10.39
N VAL A 93 20.44 -12.60 9.81
CA VAL A 93 19.31 -12.62 8.87
C VAL A 93 19.82 -12.63 7.43
N SER A 94 19.80 -13.81 6.80
CA SER A 94 20.00 -13.98 5.36
C SER A 94 18.63 -14.19 4.72
N ASN A 95 18.25 -13.32 3.79
CA ASN A 95 17.09 -13.49 2.89
C ASN A 95 15.67 -13.40 3.51
N SER A 96 15.47 -12.64 4.60
CA SER A 96 14.15 -12.42 5.20
C SER A 96 13.51 -11.09 4.79
N ALA A 97 12.25 -11.14 4.36
CA ALA A 97 11.35 -9.99 4.33
C ALA A 97 10.89 -9.68 5.75
N VAL A 98 11.44 -8.62 6.36
CA VAL A 98 11.03 -8.14 7.68
C VAL A 98 10.20 -6.88 7.50
N GLY A 99 8.88 -7.02 7.71
CA GLY A 99 7.92 -5.92 7.86
C GLY A 99 7.17 -5.51 6.60
N ASN A 100 5.95 -6.03 6.40
CA ASN A 100 4.72 -5.23 6.26
C ASN A 100 3.51 -6.17 6.13
N THR A 101 2.46 -5.91 6.91
CA THR A 101 1.16 -6.55 6.82
C THR A 101 0.51 -6.21 5.46
N GLY A 102 0.20 -7.20 4.63
CA GLY A 102 -0.94 -7.11 3.71
C GLY A 102 -0.71 -7.05 2.19
N ASN A 103 0.52 -7.02 1.66
CA ASN A 103 0.70 -7.30 0.23
C ASN A 103 2.13 -7.77 -0.07
N ILE A 104 2.29 -9.05 -0.40
CA ILE A 104 3.54 -9.56 -0.96
C ILE A 104 3.52 -9.16 -2.44
N THR A 105 4.22 -8.08 -2.78
CA THR A 105 4.48 -7.71 -4.18
C THR A 105 5.44 -8.73 -4.77
N ILE A 106 4.88 -9.85 -5.26
CA ILE A 106 5.57 -10.78 -6.14
C ILE A 106 5.54 -10.14 -7.53
N ASN A 107 6.69 -9.60 -7.98
CA ASN A 107 6.82 -9.04 -9.33
C ASN A 107 6.52 -10.12 -10.40
N ASN A 108 5.86 -9.73 -11.49
CA ASN A 108 5.73 -10.57 -12.69
C ASN A 108 7.15 -10.97 -13.15
N GLY A 109 7.51 -12.24 -13.03
CA GLY A 109 8.86 -12.74 -13.30
C GLY A 109 9.51 -13.57 -12.18
N ILE A 110 8.76 -13.94 -11.13
CA ILE A 110 9.29 -14.86 -10.09
C ILE A 110 9.66 -16.21 -10.71
N SER A 111 10.89 -16.65 -10.48
CA SER A 111 11.42 -17.94 -10.92
C SER A 111 11.00 -19.06 -9.96
N PHE A 112 10.92 -20.29 -10.47
CA PHE A 112 10.59 -21.45 -9.63
C PHE A 112 11.57 -21.65 -8.46
N SER A 113 12.84 -21.28 -8.62
CA SER A 113 13.84 -21.32 -7.54
C SER A 113 13.52 -20.35 -6.40
N GLU A 114 13.09 -19.12 -6.71
CA GLU A 114 12.68 -18.12 -5.72
C GLU A 114 11.46 -18.59 -4.93
N ILE A 115 10.54 -19.28 -5.59
CA ILE A 115 9.35 -19.86 -4.94
C ILE A 115 9.74 -20.97 -3.97
N ARG A 116 10.66 -21.86 -4.36
CA ARG A 116 11.14 -22.93 -3.47
C ARG A 116 11.81 -22.33 -2.24
N SER A 117 12.68 -21.34 -2.41
CA SER A 117 13.30 -20.62 -1.28
C SER A 117 12.26 -19.93 -0.40
N PHE A 118 11.19 -19.38 -0.98
CA PHE A 118 10.08 -18.80 -0.23
C PHE A 118 9.36 -19.84 0.64
N ILE A 119 9.00 -20.99 0.07
CA ILE A 119 8.32 -22.09 0.79
C ILE A 119 9.21 -22.64 1.91
N GLU A 120 10.52 -22.76 1.66
CA GLU A 120 11.49 -23.20 2.66
C GLU A 120 11.60 -22.21 3.83
N SER A 121 11.56 -20.90 3.54
CA SER A 121 11.63 -19.83 4.53
C SER A 121 10.37 -19.67 5.40
N MET A 122 9.21 -20.19 4.95
CA MET A 122 7.96 -20.08 5.70
C MET A 122 7.98 -20.91 6.99
N ASN A 123 7.41 -20.39 8.07
CA ASN A 123 7.26 -21.15 9.33
C ASN A 123 5.98 -22.00 9.33
N ILE A 124 5.91 -22.99 8.43
CA ILE A 124 4.80 -23.97 8.34
C ILE A 124 5.29 -25.38 8.68
N SER A 125 4.35 -26.29 8.94
CA SER A 125 4.64 -27.69 9.24
C SER A 125 5.52 -28.33 8.15
N VAL A 126 6.47 -29.18 8.53
CA VAL A 126 7.37 -29.89 7.60
C VAL A 126 6.59 -30.66 6.54
N ASN A 127 5.44 -31.23 6.90
CA ASN A 127 4.59 -31.93 5.96
C ASN A 127 3.97 -30.98 4.93
N ASP A 128 3.53 -29.80 5.37
CA ASP A 128 2.90 -28.79 4.51
C ASP A 128 3.92 -28.15 3.57
N LYS A 129 5.16 -27.95 4.03
CA LYS A 129 6.28 -27.54 3.15
C LYS A 129 6.51 -28.53 2.03
N LYS A 130 6.56 -29.82 2.38
CA LYS A 130 6.81 -30.89 1.42
C LYS A 130 5.70 -30.95 0.37
N GLU A 131 4.45 -30.88 0.80
CA GLU A 131 3.30 -30.86 -0.12
C GLU A 131 3.33 -29.62 -1.01
N ALA A 132 3.62 -28.43 -0.47
CA ALA A 132 3.74 -27.21 -1.27
C ALA A 132 4.85 -27.30 -2.33
N LEU A 133 6.04 -27.80 -1.96
CA LEU A 133 7.15 -28.02 -2.90
C LEU A 133 6.77 -29.01 -4.00
N GLN A 134 6.06 -30.11 -3.66
CA GLN A 134 5.58 -31.07 -4.65
C GLN A 134 4.61 -30.46 -5.67
N VAL A 135 3.80 -29.48 -5.25
CA VAL A 135 2.91 -28.76 -6.17
C VAL A 135 3.71 -27.90 -7.12
N ILE A 136 4.71 -27.16 -6.61
CA ILE A 136 5.58 -26.30 -7.43
C ILE A 136 6.39 -27.12 -8.43
N ASP A 137 7.02 -28.21 -7.99
CA ASP A 137 7.78 -29.12 -8.87
C ASP A 137 6.90 -29.68 -10.01
N TYR A 138 5.64 -29.98 -9.70
CA TYR A 138 4.69 -30.46 -10.70
C TYR A 138 4.31 -29.38 -11.71
N VAL A 139 4.09 -28.14 -11.26
CA VAL A 139 3.80 -27.01 -12.15
C VAL A 139 5.00 -26.71 -13.03
N GLU A 140 6.20 -26.68 -12.47
CA GLU A 140 7.45 -26.45 -13.19
C GLU A 140 7.70 -27.50 -14.27
N THR A 141 7.57 -28.78 -13.92
CA THR A 141 7.69 -29.88 -14.88
C THR A 141 6.70 -29.73 -16.02
N LEU A 142 5.47 -29.29 -15.76
CA LEU A 142 4.47 -29.11 -16.81
C LEU A 142 4.79 -27.90 -17.72
N THR A 143 5.27 -26.80 -17.13
CA THR A 143 5.64 -25.61 -17.90
C THR A 143 6.93 -25.80 -18.69
N GLU A 144 7.93 -26.51 -18.17
CA GLU A 144 9.19 -26.78 -18.87
C GLU A 144 9.02 -27.76 -20.03
N ASN A 145 8.13 -28.75 -19.89
CA ASN A 145 7.87 -29.73 -20.94
C ASN A 145 6.89 -29.22 -22.02
N GLU A 146 6.53 -27.93 -22.00
CA GLU A 146 5.50 -27.32 -22.85
C GLU A 146 4.22 -28.17 -22.93
N ALA A 147 3.91 -28.87 -21.83
CA ALA A 147 2.88 -29.89 -21.83
C ALA A 147 1.50 -29.22 -21.88
N PRO A 148 0.55 -29.74 -22.67
CA PRO A 148 -0.79 -29.18 -22.71
C PRO A 148 -1.46 -29.30 -21.33
N LEU A 149 -1.67 -28.15 -20.68
CA LEU A 149 -2.28 -28.06 -19.36
C LEU A 149 -3.77 -28.44 -19.45
N LYS A 150 -4.08 -29.69 -19.09
CA LYS A 150 -5.46 -30.20 -19.08
C LYS A 150 -6.25 -29.58 -17.93
N LYS A 151 -7.55 -29.30 -18.16
CA LYS A 151 -8.46 -28.83 -17.11
C LYS A 151 -8.39 -29.76 -15.91
N GLY A 152 -8.12 -29.20 -14.73
CA GLY A 152 -8.01 -29.96 -13.48
C GLY A 152 -6.66 -30.64 -13.25
N PHE A 153 -5.57 -30.22 -13.91
CA PHE A 153 -4.23 -30.77 -13.66
C PHE A 153 -3.77 -30.68 -12.19
N LEU A 154 -4.25 -29.68 -11.44
CA LEU A 154 -4.00 -29.53 -10.01
C LEU A 154 -4.99 -30.27 -9.10
N SER A 155 -5.96 -31.01 -9.64
CA SER A 155 -7.02 -31.66 -8.83
C SER A 155 -6.46 -32.65 -7.81
N LYS A 156 -5.29 -33.26 -8.10
CA LYS A 156 -4.59 -34.17 -7.17
C LYS A 156 -4.02 -33.48 -5.93
N PHE A 157 -3.93 -32.15 -5.95
CA PHE A 157 -3.45 -31.31 -4.85
C PHE A 157 -4.55 -30.46 -4.24
N LYS A 158 -5.82 -30.78 -4.51
CA LYS A 158 -6.97 -30.01 -4.02
C LYS A 158 -6.90 -29.80 -2.51
N ASP A 159 -6.58 -30.84 -1.75
CA ASP A 159 -6.51 -30.78 -0.29
C ASP A 159 -5.39 -29.85 0.19
N THR A 160 -4.20 -29.93 -0.43
CA THR A 160 -3.07 -29.04 -0.15
C THR A 160 -3.38 -27.59 -0.52
N LEU A 161 -4.04 -27.35 -1.67
CA LEU A 161 -4.43 -26.01 -2.12
C LEU A 161 -5.53 -25.38 -1.26
N SER A 162 -6.47 -26.19 -0.75
CA SER A 162 -7.47 -25.75 0.22
C SER A 162 -6.90 -25.50 1.60
N LYS A 163 -5.79 -26.17 1.95
CA LYS A 163 -5.13 -26.02 3.26
C LYS A 163 -4.17 -24.83 3.30
N LEU A 164 -3.54 -24.50 2.17
CA LEU A 164 -2.54 -23.44 2.04
C LEU A 164 -3.10 -22.31 1.16
N ASP A 165 -3.83 -21.37 1.76
CA ASP A 165 -4.53 -20.29 1.05
C ASP A 165 -3.63 -19.43 0.15
N TRP A 166 -2.33 -19.35 0.45
CA TRP A 166 -1.34 -18.59 -0.32
C TRP A 166 -0.79 -19.35 -1.54
N LEU A 167 -0.89 -20.68 -1.57
CA LEU A 167 -0.30 -21.51 -2.61
C LEU A 167 -1.00 -21.35 -3.99
N PRO A 168 -2.35 -21.26 -4.08
CA PRO A 168 -3.04 -20.96 -5.33
C PRO A 168 -2.63 -19.62 -5.97
N ASP A 169 -2.42 -18.56 -5.18
CA ASP A 169 -1.99 -17.24 -5.69
C ASP A 169 -0.61 -17.34 -6.36
N LEU A 170 0.31 -18.04 -5.70
CA LEU A 170 1.67 -18.27 -6.18
C LEU A 170 1.68 -19.03 -7.51
N ILE A 171 0.90 -20.11 -7.60
CA ILE A 171 0.76 -20.91 -8.83
C ILE A 171 0.10 -20.08 -9.94
N GLY A 172 -0.93 -19.29 -9.61
CA GLY A 172 -1.60 -18.41 -10.56
C GLY A 172 -0.63 -17.43 -11.22
N LYS A 173 0.25 -16.81 -10.42
CA LYS A 173 1.29 -15.90 -10.91
C LYS A 173 2.30 -16.60 -11.83
N CYS A 174 2.74 -17.82 -11.51
CA CYS A 174 3.60 -18.61 -12.40
C CYS A 174 2.94 -18.90 -13.74
N LEU A 175 1.67 -19.31 -13.72
CA LEU A 175 0.94 -19.64 -14.94
C LEU A 175 0.71 -18.39 -15.80
N VAL A 176 0.35 -17.26 -15.18
CA VAL A 176 0.25 -15.98 -15.90
C VAL A 176 1.60 -15.61 -16.51
N ALA A 177 2.71 -15.72 -15.77
CA ALA A 177 4.04 -15.47 -16.29
C ALA A 177 4.35 -16.38 -17.49
N TYR A 178 4.10 -17.69 -17.38
CA TYR A 178 4.26 -18.67 -18.46
C TYR A 178 3.46 -18.31 -19.72
N PHE A 179 2.17 -17.97 -19.57
CA PHE A 179 1.32 -17.58 -20.72
C PHE A 179 1.65 -16.19 -21.27
N SER A 180 2.23 -15.30 -20.46
CA SER A 180 2.59 -13.93 -20.83
C SER A 180 4.03 -13.77 -21.33
N SER A 181 4.84 -14.83 -21.24
CA SER A 181 6.20 -14.91 -21.79
C SER A 181 6.14 -14.84 -23.33
N ILE A 182 6.06 -13.62 -23.85
CA ILE A 182 6.23 -13.26 -25.28
C ILE A 182 7.71 -13.00 -25.56
#